data_AF-A0A7J9DHY4-F1
#
_entry.id   AF-A0A7J9DHY4-F1
#
_cell.length_a   1.000
_cell.length_b   1.000
_cell.length_c   1.000
_cell.angle_alpha   90.00
_cell.angle_beta   90.00
_cell.angle_gamma   90.00
#
_symmetry.space_group_name_H-M   'P 1'
#
loop_
_entity.id
_entity.type
_entity.pdbx_description
1 polymer ?
#
loop_
_entity_poly.entity_id
_entity_poly.type
_entity_poly.pdbx_seq_one_letter_code
_entity_poly.pdbx_strand_id
1 'polypeptide(L)'
;QSIWLPGWLNVVNENNNSLFLTVGLGDFLVHYAIALGLHIALGLHTTTLILVKGSLVARGSKLMLDKRDFGYSFPCDGLGRGGTCDISV
;
A
#
# COMPACT_ATOMS: atom_id res chain seq x y z
N GLN A 1 21.39 29.43 26.15
CA GLN A 1 22.39 28.38 25.82
C GLN A 1 21.70 27.03 25.96
N SER A 2 21.89 26.11 25.02
CA SER A 2 21.21 24.82 24.93
C SER A 2 21.69 23.85 26.01
N ILE A 3 20.98 23.82 27.14
CA ILE A 3 21.34 23.07 28.36
C ILE A 3 21.37 21.54 28.13
N TRP A 4 20.58 21.04 27.18
CA TRP A 4 20.49 19.60 26.86
C TRP A 4 21.54 19.11 25.87
N LEU A 5 22.11 19.99 25.04
CA LEU A 5 23.02 19.63 23.96
C LEU A 5 24.31 18.93 24.46
N PRO A 6 24.99 19.41 25.52
CA PRO A 6 26.19 18.74 26.01
C PRO A 6 25.90 17.36 26.60
N GLY A 7 24.76 17.18 27.29
CA GLY A 7 24.34 15.87 27.82
C GLY A 7 23.97 14.89 26.70
N TRP A 8 23.25 15.36 25.68
CA TRP A 8 22.88 14.56 24.51
C TRP A 8 24.12 14.09 23.73
N LEU A 9 25.09 14.97 23.46
CA LEU A 9 26.32 14.61 22.76
C LEU A 9 27.17 13.61 23.55
N ASN A 10 27.20 13.72 24.88
CA ASN A 10 27.91 12.74 25.70
C ASN A 10 27.27 11.35 25.55
N VAL A 11 25.95 11.25 25.65
CA VAL A 11 25.23 9.98 25.54
C VAL A 11 25.33 9.39 24.11
N VAL A 12 25.25 10.19 23.05
CA VAL A 12 25.38 9.66 21.67
C VAL A 12 26.78 9.12 21.37
N ASN A 13 27.83 9.64 22.03
CA ASN A 13 29.20 9.18 21.82
C ASN A 13 29.64 8.05 22.78
N GLU A 14 28.75 7.57 23.65
CA GLU A 14 29.03 6.47 24.57
C GLU A 14 28.79 5.10 23.89
N ASN A 15 29.83 4.27 23.77
CA ASN A 15 29.73 2.93 23.14
C ASN A 15 29.00 1.87 24.01
N ASN A 16 28.59 2.23 25.23
CA ASN A 16 27.94 1.33 26.20
C ASN A 16 26.41 1.41 26.15
N ASN A 17 25.84 2.16 25.22
CA ASN A 17 24.40 2.29 25.06
C ASN A 17 23.96 1.91 23.64
N SER A 18 22.64 1.73 23.46
CA SER A 18 22.04 1.37 22.17
C SER A 18 21.55 2.58 21.38
N LEU A 19 21.96 3.80 21.76
CA LEU A 19 21.57 5.04 21.10
C LEU A 19 22.46 5.23 19.88
N PHE A 20 21.90 5.03 18.68
CA PHE A 20 22.60 5.11 17.38
C PHE A 20 23.78 4.13 17.27
N LEU A 21 23.46 2.84 17.21
CA LEU A 21 24.42 1.79 16.86
C LEU A 21 25.10 2.09 15.51
N THR A 22 26.38 1.73 15.39
CA THR A 22 27.12 1.84 14.13
C THR A 22 26.45 0.99 13.05
N VAL A 23 25.83 1.66 12.09
CA VAL A 23 25.14 1.03 10.96
C VAL A 23 26.19 0.48 9.99
N GLY A 24 26.16 -0.84 9.76
CA GLY A 24 27.00 -1.50 8.78
C GLY A 24 26.30 -1.70 7.43
N LEU A 25 27.03 -2.29 6.48
CA LEU A 25 26.48 -2.70 5.17
C LEU A 25 25.33 -3.72 5.32
N GLY A 26 25.39 -4.60 6.32
CA GLY A 26 24.34 -5.58 6.59
C GLY A 26 23.01 -4.93 7.00
N ASP A 27 23.08 -3.89 7.83
CA ASP A 27 21.90 -3.15 8.26
C ASP A 27 21.22 -2.45 7.08
N PHE A 28 21.97 -1.94 6.10
CA PHE A 28 21.40 -1.32 4.90
C PHE A 28 20.55 -2.32 4.09
N LEU A 29 21.05 -3.55 3.90
CA LEU A 29 20.32 -4.60 3.20
C LEU A 29 19.04 -4.99 3.94
N VAL A 30 19.10 -5.12 5.27
CA VAL A 30 17.94 -5.43 6.10
C VAL A 30 16.89 -4.31 6.05
N HIS A 31 17.32 -3.05 6.15
CA HIS A 31 16.41 -1.91 6.03
C HIS A 31 15.72 -1.87 4.66
N TYR A 32 16.44 -2.18 3.58
CA TYR A 32 15.85 -2.28 2.25
C TYR A 32 14.82 -3.42 2.15
N ALA A 33 15.14 -4.60 2.68
CA ALA A 33 14.21 -5.73 2.70
C ALA A 33 12.94 -5.43 3.52
N ILE A 34 13.08 -4.73 4.66
CA ILE A 34 11.94 -4.27 5.48
C ILE A 34 11.10 -3.25 4.71
N ALA A 35 11.74 -2.27 4.05
CA ALA A 35 11.04 -1.27 3.24
C ALA A 35 10.26 -1.92 2.08
N LEU A 36 10.87 -2.88 1.38
CA LEU A 36 10.23 -3.64 0.33
C LEU A 36 9.07 -4.49 0.87
N GLY A 37 9.25 -5.18 1.99
CA GLY A 37 8.21 -5.95 2.65
C GLY A 37 7.00 -5.10 3.05
N LEU A 38 7.24 -3.91 3.61
CA LEU A 38 6.18 -2.94 3.91
C LEU A 38 5.45 -2.49 2.65
N HIS A 39 6.17 -2.21 1.56
CA HIS A 39 5.57 -1.84 0.28
C HIS A 39 4.66 -2.97 -0.28
N ILE A 40 5.09 -4.22 -0.20
CA ILE A 40 4.28 -5.38 -0.60
C ILE A 40 3.01 -5.49 0.27
N ALA A 41 3.12 -5.24 1.58
CA ALA A 41 1.98 -5.25 2.49
C ALA A 41 0.94 -4.16 2.15
N LEU A 42 1.38 -2.95 1.80
CA LEU A 42 0.47 -1.91 1.29
C LEU A 42 -0.18 -2.33 -0.04
N GLY A 43 0.57 -2.99 -0.92
CA GLY A 43 0.07 -3.58 -2.15
C GLY A 43 -1.05 -4.59 -1.90
N LEU A 44 -0.91 -5.44 -0.88
CA LEU A 44 -1.91 -6.46 -0.53
C LEU A 44 -3.27 -5.86 -0.13
N HIS A 45 -3.27 -4.73 0.58
CA HIS A 45 -4.52 -4.03 0.88
C HIS A 45 -5.20 -3.51 -0.38
N THR A 46 -4.42 -2.96 -1.33
CA THR A 46 -4.95 -2.48 -2.62
C THR A 46 -5.49 -3.62 -3.46
N THR A 47 -4.77 -4.75 -3.59
CA THR A 47 -5.23 -5.91 -4.36
C THR A 47 -6.49 -6.52 -3.75
N THR A 48 -6.55 -6.63 -2.43
CA THR A 48 -7.76 -7.09 -1.72
C THR A 48 -8.93 -6.16 -1.99
N LEU A 49 -8.74 -4.84 -1.93
CA LEU A 49 -9.80 -3.86 -2.20
C LEU A 49 -10.31 -3.96 -3.64
N ILE A 50 -9.44 -4.16 -4.64
CA ILE A 50 -9.82 -4.33 -6.04
C ILE A 50 -10.69 -5.60 -6.21
N LEU A 51 -10.27 -6.74 -5.66
CA LEU A 51 -11.01 -8.00 -5.75
C LEU A 51 -12.37 -7.94 -5.01
N VAL A 52 -12.37 -7.37 -3.80
CA VAL A 52 -13.58 -7.21 -2.99
C VAL A 52 -14.56 -6.26 -3.69
N LYS A 53 -14.08 -5.15 -4.27
CA LYS A 53 -14.92 -4.23 -5.04
C LYS A 53 -15.52 -4.90 -6.28
N GLY A 54 -14.73 -5.64 -7.06
CA GLY A 54 -15.21 -6.35 -8.25
C GLY A 54 -16.34 -7.34 -7.91
N SER A 55 -16.14 -8.16 -6.87
CA SER A 55 -17.15 -9.12 -6.40
C SER A 55 -18.42 -8.48 -5.83
N LEU A 56 -18.30 -7.40 -5.04
CA LEU A 56 -19.45 -6.66 -4.49
C LEU A 56 -20.30 -6.02 -5.60
N VAL A 57 -19.66 -5.54 -6.66
CA VAL A 57 -20.30 -4.82 -7.76
C VAL A 57 -20.73 -5.76 -8.90
N ALA A 58 -20.42 -7.06 -8.82
CA ALA A 58 -20.68 -8.04 -9.87
C ALA A 58 -22.16 -8.19 -10.24
N ARG A 59 -23.08 -8.00 -9.30
CA ARG A 59 -24.52 -8.14 -9.57
C ARG A 59 -25.17 -6.87 -10.11
N GLY A 60 -24.55 -5.71 -9.88
CA GLY A 60 -25.10 -4.42 -10.22
C GLY A 60 -24.32 -3.30 -9.53
N SER A 61 -24.24 -2.16 -10.20
CA SER A 61 -23.59 -0.94 -9.75
C SER A 61 -24.53 0.23 -9.97
N LYS A 62 -24.25 1.40 -9.37
CA LYS A 62 -25.00 2.63 -9.69
C LYS A 62 -24.90 3.03 -11.17
N LEU A 63 -23.83 2.62 -11.84
CA LEU A 63 -23.56 2.95 -13.25
C LEU A 63 -24.32 2.01 -14.21
N MET A 64 -24.38 0.73 -13.88
CA MET A 64 -25.06 -0.33 -14.62
C MET A 64 -25.74 -1.29 -13.62
N LEU A 65 -27.07 -1.25 -13.56
CA LEU A 65 -27.89 -1.94 -12.54
C LEU A 65 -28.09 -3.42 -12.85
N ASP A 66 -28.09 -3.74 -14.14
CA ASP A 66 -28.36 -5.05 -14.76
C ASP A 66 -27.08 -5.83 -15.07
N LYS A 67 -25.95 -5.50 -14.40
CA LYS A 67 -24.65 -6.14 -14.62
C LYS A 67 -24.69 -7.67 -14.53
N ARG A 68 -25.54 -8.23 -13.67
CA ARG A 68 -25.71 -9.69 -13.53
C ARG A 68 -26.15 -10.36 -14.84
N ASP A 69 -26.94 -9.69 -15.65
CA ASP A 69 -27.60 -10.31 -16.82
C ASP A 69 -26.65 -10.45 -18.01
N PHE A 70 -25.50 -9.75 -17.98
CA PHE A 70 -24.42 -9.84 -18.98
C PHE A 70 -23.38 -10.92 -18.68
N GLY A 71 -23.40 -11.52 -17.48
CA GLY A 71 -22.44 -12.55 -17.07
C GLY A 71 -21.13 -12.00 -16.48
N TYR A 72 -20.16 -12.88 -16.26
CA TYR A 72 -18.90 -12.57 -15.54
C TYR A 72 -17.92 -11.72 -16.37
N SER A 73 -17.84 -11.97 -17.68
CA SER A 73 -16.91 -11.30 -18.58
C SER A 73 -17.65 -10.77 -19.82
N PHE A 74 -17.59 -9.46 -20.02
CA PHE A 74 -18.14 -8.75 -21.17
C PHE A 74 -17.31 -7.46 -21.39
N PRO A 75 -17.24 -6.93 -22.63
CA PRO A 75 -16.31 -5.85 -22.98
C PRO A 75 -16.69 -4.49 -22.40
N CYS A 76 -17.97 -4.09 -22.48
CA CYS A 76 -18.50 -2.82 -21.98
C CYS A 76 -20.05 -2.78 -22.11
N ASP A 77 -20.69 -1.80 -21.47
CA ASP A 77 -22.11 -1.38 -21.64
C ASP A 77 -22.20 -0.14 -22.55
N GLY A 78 -21.42 -0.13 -23.63
CA GLY A 78 -21.37 0.96 -24.61
C GLY A 78 -20.76 2.29 -24.12
N LEU A 79 -20.83 3.31 -24.98
CA LEU A 79 -20.23 4.65 -24.75
C LEU A 79 -21.10 5.58 -23.88
N GLY A 80 -22.30 5.13 -23.47
CA GLY A 80 -23.20 5.91 -22.64
C GLY A 80 -22.63 6.20 -21.25
N ARG A 81 -23.26 7.14 -20.52
CA ARG A 81 -22.95 7.45 -19.11
C ARG A 81 -21.49 7.84 -18.81
N GLY A 82 -20.76 8.33 -19.81
CA GLY A 82 -19.34 8.72 -19.67
C GLY A 82 -18.34 7.62 -19.99
N GLY A 83 -18.80 6.46 -20.49
CA GLY A 83 -17.97 5.31 -20.85
C GLY A 83 -17.98 4.22 -19.78
N THR A 84 -17.96 2.95 -20.22
CA THR A 84 -18.07 1.76 -19.36
C THR A 84 -16.96 0.73 -19.63
N CYS A 85 -15.77 1.22 -20.00
CA CYS A 85 -14.58 0.38 -20.19
C CYS A 85 -14.21 -0.34 -18.88
N ASP A 86 -13.72 -1.58 -18.99
CA ASP A 86 -13.26 -2.41 -17.87
C ASP A 86 -14.29 -2.56 -16.72
N ILE A 87 -15.59 -2.52 -17.06
CA ILE A 87 -16.68 -2.60 -16.07
C ILE A 87 -17.10 -4.03 -15.71
N SER A 88 -16.54 -5.07 -16.34
CA SER A 88 -16.81 -6.47 -15.97
C SER A 88 -16.28 -6.80 -14.56
N VAL A 89 -16.50 -8.03 -14.08
CA VAL A 89 -16.13 -8.43 -12.70
C VAL A 89 -14.62 -8.52 -12.54
#